data_AF-A0A6P1DEY8-F1
#
_entry.id   AF-A0A6P1DEY8-F1
#
_cell.length_a   1.000
_cell.length_b   1.000
_cell.length_c   1.000
_cell.angle_alpha   90.00
_cell.angle_beta   90.00
_cell.angle_gamma   90.00
#
_symmetry.space_group_name_H-M   'P 1'
#
loop_
_entity.id
_entity.type
_entity.pdbx_description
1 polymer ?
#
loop_
_entity_poly.entity_id
_entity_poly.type
_entity_poly.pdbx_seq_one_letter_code
_entity_poly.pdbx_strand_id
1 'polypeptide(L)' 'MELYYNNQKLKKHYRADFVCYDTIILEIKGVSQIPIAFYAQLKNYLRCTNMELGMLINFGTPSLTYKRIINLNNSKNSD' A
#
# COMPACT_ATOMS: atom_id res chain seq x y z
N MET A 1 9.87 -1.90 7.14
CA MET A 1 10.40 -1.68 5.78
C MET A 1 11.11 -0.35 5.72
N GLU A 2 12.25 -0.31 5.03
CA GLU A 2 12.92 0.95 4.67
C GLU A 2 12.18 1.60 3.51
N LEU A 3 12.12 2.93 3.50
CA LEU A 3 11.42 3.70 2.46
C LEU A 3 12.42 4.55 1.70
N TYR A 4 12.32 4.53 0.38
CA TYR A 4 13.12 5.37 -0.51
C TYR A 4 12.22 6.25 -1.36
N TYR A 5 12.57 7.53 -1.50
CA TYR A 5 11.95 8.45 -2.44
C TYR A 5 13.04 9.09 -3.28
N ASN A 6 12.98 8.94 -4.61
CA ASN A 6 14.03 9.38 -5.53
C ASN A 6 15.44 8.93 -5.09
N ASN A 7 15.60 7.65 -4.77
CA ASN A 7 16.84 7.04 -4.24
C ASN A 7 17.35 7.59 -2.90
N GLN A 8 16.59 8.45 -2.21
CA GLN A 8 16.93 8.93 -0.88
C GLN A 8 16.17 8.14 0.19
N LYS A 9 16.91 7.59 1.17
CA LYS A 9 16.33 6.88 2.31
C LYS A 9 15.61 7.86 3.22
N LEU A 10 14.34 7.59 3.51
CA LEU A 10 13.55 8.37 4.45
C LEU A 10 13.85 7.94 5.89
N LYS A 11 13.82 8.90 6.84
CA LYS A 11 13.93 8.61 8.29
C LYS A 11 12.74 7.80 8.84
N LYS A 12 11.62 7.79 8.13
CA LYS A 12 10.40 7.10 8.53
C LYS A 12 10.49 5.64 8.12
N HIS A 13 10.18 4.76 9.07
CA HIS A 13 9.93 3.35 8.78
C HIS A 13 8.44 3.14 8.49
N TYR A 14 8.15 2.33 7.48
CA TYR A 14 6.81 1.82 7.26
C TYR A 14 6.70 0.40 7.80
N ARG A 15 5.63 0.16 8.55
CA ARG A 15 5.25 -1.16 9.03
C ARG A 15 3.86 -1.44 8.47
N ALA A 16 3.81 -2.30 7.46
CA ALA A 16 2.55 -2.86 6.98
C ALA A 16 2.00 -3.84 8.03
N ASP A 17 0.69 -4.05 8.01
CA ASP A 17 0.07 -5.14 8.77
C ASP A 17 0.58 -6.49 8.23
N PHE A 18 0.56 -6.65 6.91
CA PHE A 18 1.10 -7.82 6.23
C PHE A 18 1.83 -7.45 4.95
N VAL A 19 2.89 -8.20 4.67
CA VAL A 19 3.49 -8.32 3.34
C VAL A 19 3.25 -9.77 2.91
N CYS A 20 2.50 -9.95 1.82
CA CYS A 20 2.13 -11.26 1.30
C CYS A 20 2.91 -11.53 0.02
N TYR A 21 3.48 -12.73 -0.10
CA TYR A 21 4.21 -13.18 -1.30
C TYR A 21 5.30 -12.20 -1.76
N ASP A 22 5.92 -11.49 -0.80
CA ASP A 22 6.97 -10.47 -1.00
C ASP A 22 6.64 -9.30 -1.97
N THR A 23 5.43 -9.25 -2.51
CA THR A 23 5.03 -8.32 -3.59
C THR A 23 3.74 -7.56 -3.29
N ILE A 24 2.96 -8.02 -2.30
CA ILE A 24 1.65 -7.46 -1.95
C ILE A 24 1.67 -6.85 -0.54
N ILE A 25 1.34 -5.57 -0.44
CA ILE A 25 1.07 -4.90 0.83
C ILE A 25 -0.41 -5.08 1.18
N LEU A 26 -0.72 -5.62 2.35
CA LEU A 26 -2.09 -5.72 2.85
C LEU A 26 -2.24 -4.92 4.15
N GLU A 27 -3.23 -4.03 4.14
CA GLU A 27 -3.57 -3.11 5.22
C GLU A 27 -5.00 -3.35 5.69
N ILE A 28 -5.16 -3.59 6.98
CA ILE A 28 -6.45 -3.81 7.64
C ILE A 28 -6.90 -2.50 8.30
N LYS A 29 -8.18 -2.18 8.14
CA LYS A 29 -8.83 -1.02 8.75
C LYS A 29 -10.16 -1.42 9.39
N GLY A 30 -10.56 -0.66 10.40
CA GLY A 30 -11.86 -0.78 11.09
C GLY A 30 -12.53 0.57 11.16
N VAL A 31 -12.84 1.17 10.01
CA VAL A 31 -13.41 2.52 9.92
C VAL A 31 -14.74 2.51 9.17
N SER A 32 -15.65 3.41 9.54
CA SER A 32 -16.95 3.55 8.87
C SER A 32 -16.83 3.98 7.40
N GLN A 33 -15.76 4.70 7.06
CA GLN A 33 -15.41 5.08 5.69
C GLN A 33 -13.89 5.18 5.56
N ILE A 34 -13.33 4.68 4.46
CA ILE A 34 -11.90 4.81 4.18
C ILE A 34 -11.59 6.22 3.66
N PRO A 35 -10.80 7.04 4.38
CA PRO A 35 -10.41 8.38 3.91
C PRO A 35 -9.48 8.31 2.70
N ILE A 36 -9.51 9.34 1.84
CA ILE A 36 -8.60 9.42 0.68
C ILE A 36 -7.12 9.39 1.08
N ALA A 37 -6.80 9.84 2.29
CA ALA A 37 -5.46 9.80 2.85
C ALA A 37 -4.88 8.39 2.96
N PHE A 38 -5.69 7.37 3.27
CA PHE A 38 -5.21 5.98 3.36
C PHE A 38 -4.82 5.44 1.98
N TYR A 39 -5.56 5.82 0.94
CA TYR A 39 -5.19 5.51 -0.45
C TYR A 39 -3.88 6.17 -0.86
N ALA A 40 -3.74 7.47 -0.60
CA ALA A 40 -2.54 8.22 -0.93
C ALA A 40 -1.31 7.66 -0.20
N GLN A 41 -1.49 7.31 1.08
CA GLN A 41 -0.45 6.69 1.89
C GLN A 41 -0.01 5.33 1.32
N LEU A 42 -0.94 4.40 1.09
CA LEU A 42 -0.60 3.09 0.54
C LEU A 42 0.05 3.20 -0.85
N LYS A 43 -0.45 4.11 -1.71
CA LYS A 43 0.16 4.39 -3.01
C LYS A 43 1.61 4.88 -2.90
N ASN A 44 1.90 5.75 -1.92
CA ASN A 44 3.27 6.20 -1.67
C ASN A 44 4.16 5.06 -1.18
N TYR A 45 3.64 4.17 -0.33
CA TYR A 45 4.41 3.02 0.14
C TYR A 45 4.72 2.04 -0.96
N LEU A 46 3.76 1.73 -1.85
CA LEU A 46 4.03 0.92 -3.03
C LEU A 46 5.18 1.49 -3.86
N ARG A 47 5.19 2.82 -4.09
CA ARG A 47 6.28 3.49 -4.80
C ARG A 47 7.62 3.41 -4.06
N CYS A 48 7.62 3.64 -2.75
CA CYS A 48 8.85 3.68 -1.96
C CYS A 48 9.47 2.31 -1.68
N THR A 49 8.67 1.24 -1.81
CA THR A 49 9.07 -0.15 -1.58
C THR A 49 9.20 -0.95 -2.87
N ASN A 50 8.86 -0.34 -4.01
CA ASN A 50 8.76 -0.98 -5.32
C ASN A 50 7.85 -2.23 -5.36
N MET A 51 6.86 -2.31 -4.46
CA MET A 51 5.86 -3.39 -4.45
C MET A 51 4.76 -3.12 -5.49
N GLU A 52 4.20 -4.18 -6.05
CA GLU A 52 3.29 -4.11 -7.20
C GLU A 52 1.85 -3.79 -6.83
N LEU A 53 1.41 -4.33 -5.69
CA LEU A 53 0.01 -4.36 -5.32
C LEU A 53 -0.20 -3.96 -3.86
N GLY A 54 -1.13 -3.05 -3.64
CA GLY A 54 -1.64 -2.72 -2.32
C GLY A 54 -3.11 -3.11 -2.18
N MET A 55 -3.46 -3.70 -1.04
CA MET A 55 -4.83 -4.03 -0.66
C MET A 55 -5.19 -3.29 0.64
N LEU A 56 -6.27 -2.50 0.59
CA LEU A 56 -6.94 -1.97 1.77
C LEU A 56 -8.17 -2.82 2.04
N ILE A 57 -8.20 -3.50 3.17
CA ILE A 57 -9.32 -4.32 3.64
C ILE A 57 -9.95 -3.60 4.83
N ASN A 58 -11.26 -3.33 4.79
CA ASN A 58 -11.97 -2.62 5.84
C ASN A 58 -13.11 -3.46 6.42
N PHE A 59 -12.99 -3.70 7.72
CA PHE A 59 -13.97 -4.43 8.55
C PHE A 59 -14.87 -3.49 9.37
N GLY A 60 -14.72 -2.16 9.22
CA GLY A 60 -15.52 -1.17 9.97
C GLY A 60 -16.90 -0.89 9.38
N THR A 61 -17.32 -1.65 8.38
CA THR A 61 -18.62 -1.55 7.70
C THR A 61 -19.42 -2.84 7.90
N PRO A 62 -20.76 -2.83 7.73
CA PRO A 62 -21.60 -4.02 7.93
C PRO A 62 -21.20 -5.23 7.06
N SER A 63 -20.56 -4.99 5.93
CA SER A 63 -19.93 -6.00 5.08
C SER A 63 -18.47 -5.65 4.84
N LEU A 64 -17.67 -6.66 4.46
CA LEU A 64 -16.27 -6.46 4.09
C LEU A 64 -16.17 -5.54 2.89
N THR A 65 -15.46 -4.43 3.03
CA THR A 65 -15.14 -3.53 1.92
C THR A 65 -13.65 -3.59 1.62
N TYR A 66 -13.27 -3.53 0.36
CA TYR A 66 -11.86 -3.55 -0.02
C TYR A 66 -11.57 -2.67 -1.22
N LYS A 67 -10.32 -2.23 -1.34
CA LYS A 67 -9.81 -1.57 -2.54
C LYS A 67 -8.42 -2.07 -2.89
N ARG A 68 -8.19 -2.17 -4.20
CA ARG A 68 -6.94 -2.64 -4.82
C ARG A 68 -6.23 -1.47 -5.48
N ILE A 69 -4.93 -1.31 -5.22
CA ILE A 69 -4.10 -0.22 -5.73
C ILE A 69 -2.91 -0.83 -6.47
N ILE A 70 -2.77 -0.52 -7.75
CA ILE A 70 -1.66 -1.00 -8.58
C ILE A 70 -0.55 0.04 -8.62
N ASN A 71 0.70 -0.40 -8.47
CA ASN A 71 1.87 0.43 -8.68
C ASN A 71 2.19 0.54 -10.18
N LEU A 72 1.66 1.59 -10.82
CA LEU A 72 1.81 1.83 -12.27
C LEU A 72 3.26 2.09 -12.74
N ASN A 73 4.21 2.23 -11.82
CA ASN A 73 5.62 2.39 -12.19
C ASN A 73 6.30 1.05 -12.52
N ASN A 74 5.75 -0.10 -12.09
CA ASN A 74 6.35 -1.41 -12.37
C ASN A 74 5.90 -2.02 -13.71
N SER A 75 4.76 -1.57 -14.26
CA SER A 75 4.21 -2.07 -15.53
C SER A 75 4.89 -1.52 -16.79
N LYS A 76 6.02 -0.79 -16.65
CA LYS A 76 6.82 -0.29 -17.78
C LYS A 76 8.17 -1.00 -17.95
N ASN A 77 8.49 -1.99 -17.10
CA ASN A 77 9.74 -2.74 -17.14
C ASN A 77 9.57 -4.19 -17.60
N SER A 78 8.46 -4.51 -18.27
CA SER A 78 8.13 -5.85 -18.76
C SER A 78 7.70 -5.84 -20.23
N ASP A 79 8.44 -5.11 -21.07
CA ASP A 79 8.45 -5.22 -22.54
C ASP A 79 9.90 -5.08 -23.04
#